data_AF-A0A7C1U0X0-F1
#
_entry.id   AF-A0A7C1U0X0-F1
#
_cell.length_a   1.000
_cell.length_b   1.000
_cell.length_c   1.000
_cell.angle_alpha   90.00
_cell.angle_beta   90.00
_cell.angle_gamma   90.00
#
_symmetry.space_group_name_H-M   'P 1'
#
loop_
_entity.id
_entity.type
_entity.pdbx_description
1 polymer ?
#
loop_
_entity_poly.entity_id
_entity_poly.type
_entity_poly.pdbx_seq_one_letter_code
_entity_poly.pdbx_strand_id
1 'polypeptide(L)'
;REHWGDEVKARLARMQAGFSTRMGAAMRHAGHYLARQQADKKLMLILTDGEPSDVDVNDERLLIEDAHKAVRELDQQGIYTYCISLDPHADDYVSDIFGQQYSVIDRVERLPERLPQLFMALTK
;
A
#
# COMPACT_ATOMS: atom_id res chain seq x y z
N ARG A 1 -0.90 -7.67 -20.51
CA ARG A 1 0.14 -6.69 -20.09
C ARG A 1 -0.16 -5.39 -20.80
N GLU A 2 -0.47 -4.32 -20.08
CA GLU A 2 -0.67 -2.99 -20.64
C GLU A 2 0.70 -2.30 -20.82
N HIS A 3 0.89 -1.53 -21.89
CA HIS A 3 2.16 -0.85 -22.17
C HIS A 3 2.23 0.48 -21.40
N TRP A 4 3.39 0.80 -20.82
CA TRP A 4 3.60 2.07 -20.12
C TRP A 4 3.62 3.22 -21.14
N GLY A 5 2.48 3.89 -21.30
CA GLY A 5 2.28 4.98 -22.25
C GLY A 5 1.44 6.11 -21.67
N ASP A 6 1.14 7.11 -22.49
CA ASP A 6 0.47 8.33 -22.04
C ASP A 6 -0.94 8.08 -21.51
N GLU A 7 -1.65 7.04 -21.98
CA GLU A 7 -2.93 6.61 -21.40
C GLU A 7 -2.80 6.12 -19.96
N VAL A 8 -1.78 5.31 -19.65
CA VAL A 8 -1.54 4.82 -18.29
C VAL A 8 -1.14 5.97 -17.37
N LYS A 9 -0.27 6.86 -17.84
CA LYS A 9 0.12 8.08 -17.10
C LYS A 9 -1.08 8.98 -16.85
N ALA A 10 -1.94 9.17 -17.85
CA ALA A 10 -3.15 9.98 -17.72
C ALA A 10 -4.16 9.37 -16.74
N ARG A 11 -4.29 8.03 -16.69
CA ARG A 11 -5.11 7.35 -15.68
C ARG A 11 -4.59 7.56 -14.27
N LEU A 12 -3.28 7.44 -14.06
CA LEU A 12 -2.65 7.71 -12.77
C LEU A 12 -2.80 9.19 -12.37
N ALA A 13 -2.58 10.12 -13.30
CA ALA A 13 -2.71 11.55 -13.07
C ALA A 13 -4.16 11.99 -12.79
N ARG A 14 -5.15 11.18 -13.18
CA ARG A 14 -6.58 11.42 -12.90
C ARG A 14 -7.07 10.74 -11.62
N MET A 15 -6.22 10.03 -10.88
CA MET A 15 -6.63 9.46 -9.59
C MET A 15 -7.02 10.61 -8.64
N GLN A 16 -8.29 10.62 -8.25
CA GLN A 16 -8.84 11.55 -7.27
C GLN A 16 -9.01 10.82 -5.94
N ALA A 17 -8.72 11.50 -4.83
CA ALA A 17 -8.97 10.97 -3.49
C ALA A 17 -10.47 10.75 -3.31
N GLY A 18 -10.88 9.50 -3.08
CA GLY A 18 -12.23 9.15 -2.67
C GLY A 18 -12.26 9.05 -1.15
N PHE A 19 -13.09 9.86 -0.50
CA PHE A 19 -13.24 10.02 0.95
C PHE A 19 -13.71 8.74 1.70
N SER A 20 -12.90 7.69 1.71
CA SER A 20 -12.97 6.60 2.70
C SER A 20 -11.75 5.69 2.51
N THR A 21 -10.74 5.84 3.36
CA THR A 21 -9.53 5.00 3.35
C THR A 21 -9.80 3.66 4.02
N ARG A 22 -10.74 2.86 3.49
CA ARG A 22 -10.86 1.44 3.87
C ARG A 22 -9.72 0.64 3.26
N MET A 23 -8.52 0.81 3.80
CA MET A 23 -7.28 0.20 3.32
C MET A 23 -7.43 -1.33 3.20
N GLY A 24 -7.99 -1.99 4.21
CA GLY A 24 -8.23 -3.44 4.16
C GLY A 24 -9.13 -3.89 2.99
N ALA A 25 -10.14 -3.09 2.62
CA ALA A 25 -10.99 -3.39 1.46
C ALA A 25 -10.22 -3.20 0.14
N ALA A 26 -9.47 -2.11 0.01
CA ALA A 26 -8.64 -1.85 -1.17
C ALA A 26 -7.56 -2.93 -1.36
N MET A 27 -6.92 -3.36 -0.28
CA MET A 27 -5.92 -4.43 -0.26
C MET A 27 -6.52 -5.76 -0.71
N ARG A 28 -7.69 -6.16 -0.19
CA ARG A 28 -8.38 -7.39 -0.63
C ARG A 28 -8.77 -7.31 -2.11
N HIS A 29 -9.25 -6.15 -2.55
CA HIS A 29 -9.60 -5.94 -3.95
C HIS A 29 -8.38 -6.07 -4.87
N ALA A 30 -7.27 -5.40 -4.54
CA ALA A 30 -6.02 -5.53 -5.29
C ALA A 30 -5.47 -6.97 -5.24
N GLY A 31 -5.51 -7.59 -4.07
CA GLY A 31 -5.10 -8.98 -3.84
C GLY A 31 -5.86 -9.97 -4.71
N HIS A 32 -7.16 -9.78 -4.89
CA HIS A 32 -8.00 -10.58 -5.78
C HIS A 32 -7.47 -10.63 -7.23
N TYR A 33 -6.96 -9.51 -7.75
CA TYR A 33 -6.37 -9.47 -9.09
C TYR A 33 -4.93 -10.00 -9.11
N LEU A 34 -4.15 -9.67 -8.08
CA LEU A 34 -2.76 -10.07 -7.98
C LEU A 34 -2.61 -11.58 -7.77
N ALA A 35 -3.52 -12.21 -7.02
CA ALA A 35 -3.57 -13.65 -6.81
C ALA A 35 -3.67 -14.45 -8.11
N ARG A 36 -4.31 -13.90 -9.14
CA ARG A 36 -4.48 -14.52 -10.47
C ARG A 36 -3.27 -14.38 -11.40
N GLN A 37 -2.30 -13.54 -11.04
CA GLN A 37 -1.09 -13.39 -11.86
C GLN A 37 -0.18 -14.61 -11.69
N GLN A 38 0.34 -15.13 -12.81
CA GLN A 38 1.40 -16.14 -12.80
C GLN A 38 2.74 -15.43 -12.58
N ALA A 39 3.19 -15.39 -11.33
CA ALA A 39 4.47 -14.83 -10.92
C ALA A 39 5.00 -15.57 -9.69
N ASP A 40 6.31 -15.80 -9.65
CA ASP A 40 6.98 -16.48 -8.53
C ASP A 40 6.91 -15.65 -7.23
N LYS A 41 6.92 -14.32 -7.38
CA LYS A 41 6.72 -13.36 -6.28
C LYS A 41 5.61 -12.39 -6.62
N LYS A 42 4.63 -12.28 -5.73
CA LYS A 42 3.53 -11.32 -5.81
C LYS A 42 3.78 -10.23 -4.77
N LEU A 43 4.04 -9.01 -5.23
CA LEU A 43 4.35 -7.86 -4.39
C LEU A 43 3.22 -6.83 -4.49
N MET A 44 2.69 -6.40 -3.35
CA MET A 44 1.76 -5.30 -3.21
C MET A 44 2.45 -4.16 -2.46
N LEU A 45 2.68 -3.04 -3.15
CA LEU A 45 3.20 -1.82 -2.56
C LEU A 45 2.03 -0.89 -2.22
N ILE A 46 1.90 -0.51 -0.96
CA ILE A 46 0.96 0.52 -0.50
C ILE A 46 1.75 1.81 -0.39
N LEU A 47 1.32 2.85 -1.10
CA LEU A 47 1.82 4.21 -0.92
C LEU A 47 0.69 5.01 -0.26
N THR A 48 0.94 5.54 0.93
CA THR A 48 -0.01 6.35 1.69
C THR A 48 0.70 7.58 2.23
N ASP A 49 0.00 8.70 2.29
CA ASP A 49 0.47 9.93 2.96
C ASP A 49 0.33 9.87 4.47
N GLY A 50 -0.23 8.77 4.98
CA GLY A 50 -0.08 8.37 6.36
C GLY A 50 -1.09 8.99 7.33
N GLU A 51 -2.17 9.55 6.83
CA GLU A 51 -3.34 9.81 7.66
C GLU A 51 -4.43 8.77 7.42
N PRO A 52 -4.63 7.81 8.34
CA PRO A 52 -5.87 7.05 8.44
C PRO A 52 -7.08 7.90 8.85
N SER A 53 -6.95 9.23 8.94
CA SER A 53 -7.84 10.12 9.69
C SER A 53 -8.76 10.99 8.84
N ASP A 54 -8.52 11.25 7.56
CA ASP A 54 -9.35 12.28 6.89
C ASP A 54 -10.68 11.73 6.33
N VAL A 55 -11.70 11.88 7.19
CA VAL A 55 -13.15 11.91 6.97
C VAL A 55 -13.89 10.54 6.99
N ASP A 56 -14.68 10.33 8.07
CA ASP A 56 -15.87 9.44 8.18
C ASP A 56 -15.82 8.08 8.92
N VAL A 57 -14.99 7.87 9.96
CA VAL A 57 -15.12 6.65 10.80
C VAL A 57 -15.01 6.91 12.30
N ASN A 58 -15.95 6.36 13.08
CA ASN A 58 -16.06 6.56 14.54
C ASN A 58 -15.06 5.72 15.38
N ASP A 59 -14.34 4.76 14.79
CA ASP A 59 -13.42 3.86 15.49
C ASP A 59 -12.19 3.53 14.64
N GLU A 60 -11.11 4.28 14.86
CA GLU A 60 -9.82 4.14 14.16
C GLU A 60 -9.17 2.77 14.40
N ARG A 61 -9.36 2.19 15.59
CA ARG A 61 -8.77 0.89 15.94
C ARG A 61 -9.34 -0.23 15.09
N LEU A 62 -10.64 -0.18 14.79
CA LEU A 62 -11.29 -1.18 13.94
C LEU A 62 -10.67 -1.20 12.53
N LEU A 63 -10.30 -0.04 11.99
CA LEU A 63 -9.69 0.05 10.67
C LEU A 63 -8.25 -0.49 10.66
N ILE A 64 -7.48 -0.19 11.71
CA ILE A 64 -6.13 -0.74 11.91
C ILE A 64 -6.20 -2.27 11.99
N GLU A 65 -7.12 -2.80 12.80
CA GLU A 65 -7.31 -4.25 12.95
C GLU A 65 -7.80 -4.92 11.65
N ASP A 66 -8.69 -4.29 10.89
CA ASP A 66 -9.14 -4.80 9.58
C ASP A 66 -8.01 -4.79 8.55
N ALA A 67 -7.22 -3.71 8.48
CA ALA A 67 -6.08 -3.61 7.57
C ALA A 67 -5.00 -4.64 7.93
N HIS A 68 -4.68 -4.80 9.21
CA HIS A 68 -3.77 -5.83 9.70
C HIS A 68 -4.27 -7.24 9.37
N LYS A 69 -5.59 -7.49 9.49
CA LYS A 69 -6.18 -8.76 9.05
C LYS A 69 -6.05 -8.96 7.54
N ALA A 70 -6.24 -7.92 6.73
CA ALA A 70 -6.05 -7.98 5.29
C ALA A 70 -4.59 -8.30 4.92
N VAL A 71 -3.60 -7.72 5.62
CA VAL A 71 -2.18 -8.08 5.46
C VAL A 71 -1.97 -9.58 5.69
N ARG A 72 -2.52 -10.13 6.78
CA ARG A 72 -2.42 -11.58 7.08
C ARG A 72 -3.10 -12.46 6.04
N GLU A 73 -4.27 -12.06 5.55
CA GLU A 73 -4.99 -12.78 4.48
C GLU A 73 -4.20 -12.79 3.17
N LEU A 74 -3.49 -11.70 2.84
CA LEU A 74 -2.63 -11.60 1.66
C LEU A 74 -1.36 -12.44 1.81
N ASP A 75 -0.73 -12.41 2.98
CA ASP A 75 0.44 -13.24 3.29
C ASP A 75 0.12 -14.74 3.11
N GLN A 76 -1.04 -15.19 3.60
CA GLN A 76 -1.54 -16.56 3.39
C GLN A 76 -1.77 -16.91 1.90
N GLN A 77 -1.96 -15.91 1.03
CA GLN A 77 -2.08 -16.09 -0.41
C GLN A 77 -0.73 -16.01 -1.15
N GLY A 78 0.38 -15.90 -0.42
CA GLY A 78 1.72 -15.70 -0.97
C GLY A 78 1.90 -14.32 -1.60
N ILE A 79 1.12 -13.33 -1.16
CA ILE A 79 1.21 -11.93 -1.60
C ILE A 79 1.97 -11.15 -0.53
N TYR A 80 3.20 -10.77 -0.84
CA TYR A 80 4.02 -9.94 0.02
C TYR A 80 3.53 -8.49 -0.04
N THR A 81 3.30 -7.91 1.12
CA THR A 81 2.73 -6.57 1.24
C THR A 81 3.77 -5.64 1.86
N TYR A 82 3.92 -4.42 1.35
CA TYR A 82 4.88 -3.45 1.89
C TYR A 82 4.32 -2.04 1.84
N CYS A 83 4.38 -1.32 2.96
CA CYS A 83 3.86 0.04 3.08
C CYS A 83 4.97 1.09 2.95
N ILE A 84 4.68 2.16 2.23
CA ILE A 84 5.50 3.35 2.11
C ILE A 84 4.64 4.51 2.59
N SER A 85 4.95 5.03 3.77
CA SER A 85 4.26 6.19 4.34
C SER A 85 5.04 7.47 4.06
N LEU A 86 4.34 8.57 3.80
CA LEU A 86 4.92 9.91 3.68
C LEU A 86 4.75 10.75 4.94
N ASP A 87 4.06 10.23 5.95
CA ASP A 87 3.89 10.90 7.24
C ASP A 87 5.01 10.47 8.22
N PRO A 88 5.83 11.42 8.72
CA PRO A 88 6.83 11.16 9.75
C PRO A 88 6.26 10.70 11.09
N HIS A 89 4.95 10.83 11.33
CA HIS A 89 4.25 10.39 12.53
C HIS A 89 3.57 9.02 12.39
N ALA A 90 3.68 8.38 11.22
CA ALA A 90 2.96 7.16 10.91
C ALA A 90 3.52 5.88 11.54
N ASP A 91 4.68 5.94 12.19
CA ASP A 91 5.39 4.78 12.71
C ASP A 91 4.51 3.87 13.59
N ASP A 92 3.69 4.45 14.47
CA ASP A 92 2.90 3.69 15.45
C ASP A 92 1.82 2.83 14.77
N TYR A 93 0.92 3.45 13.99
CA TYR A 93 -0.21 2.72 13.41
C TYR A 93 0.19 1.89 12.18
N VAL A 94 1.19 2.33 11.40
CA VAL A 94 1.68 1.54 10.24
C VAL A 94 2.37 0.28 10.73
N SER A 95 3.12 0.36 11.83
CA SER A 95 3.71 -0.82 12.47
C SER A 95 2.65 -1.81 12.95
N ASP A 96 1.51 -1.34 13.47
CA ASP A 96 0.40 -2.23 13.89
C ASP A 96 -0.24 -2.96 12.69
N ILE A 97 -0.28 -2.34 11.52
CA ILE A 97 -0.86 -2.93 10.30
C ILE A 97 0.14 -3.86 9.59
N PHE A 98 1.38 -3.39 9.37
CA PHE A 98 2.35 -4.01 8.48
C PHE A 98 3.53 -4.66 9.21
N GLY A 99 3.60 -4.57 10.55
CA GLY A 99 4.74 -5.05 11.32
C GLY A 99 6.03 -4.34 10.90
N GLN A 100 7.05 -5.11 10.51
CA GLN A 100 8.33 -4.55 10.02
C GLN A 100 8.34 -4.28 8.51
N GLN A 101 7.22 -4.45 7.82
CA GLN A 101 7.11 -4.35 6.35
C GLN A 101 6.69 -2.95 5.90
N TYR A 102 7.39 -1.92 6.39
CA TYR A 102 7.14 -0.54 5.99
C TYR A 102 8.41 0.31 5.92
N SER A 103 8.29 1.46 5.24
CA SER A 103 9.25 2.55 5.26
C SER A 103 8.53 3.87 5.38
N VAL A 104 9.05 4.79 6.18
CA VAL A 104 8.61 6.19 6.22
C VAL A 104 9.57 7.04 5.40
N ILE A 105 9.02 7.82 4.48
CA ILE A 105 9.77 8.75 3.64
C ILE A 105 9.40 10.16 4.05
N ASP A 106 10.37 10.85 4.64
CA ASP A 106 10.28 12.21 5.18
C ASP A 106 10.03 13.29 4.12
N ARG A 107 10.28 12.99 2.84
CA ARG A 107 10.22 13.93 1.71
C ARG A 107 9.78 13.25 0.44
N VAL A 108 8.65 13.68 -0.12
CA VAL A 108 8.06 13.17 -1.37
C VAL A 108 9.06 13.20 -2.53
N GLU A 109 9.95 14.19 -2.57
CA GLU A 109 10.98 14.32 -3.61
C GLU A 109 11.95 13.14 -3.63
N ARG A 110 12.05 12.38 -2.54
CA ARG A 110 12.91 11.19 -2.44
C ARG A 110 12.22 9.91 -2.91
N LEU A 111 10.90 9.90 -3.11
CA LEU A 111 10.17 8.73 -3.60
C LEU A 111 10.77 8.15 -4.89
N PRO A 112 11.07 8.94 -5.94
CA PRO A 112 11.64 8.42 -7.18
C PRO A 112 12.98 7.68 -6.98
N GLU A 113 13.77 8.08 -5.98
CA GLU A 113 15.04 7.45 -5.65
C GLU A 113 14.88 6.22 -4.75
N ARG A 114 13.93 6.27 -3.80
CA ARG A 114 13.69 5.21 -2.80
C ARG A 114 12.91 4.03 -3.36
N LEU A 115 11.93 4.28 -4.22
CA LEU A 115 11.04 3.24 -4.74
C LEU A 115 11.79 2.15 -5.52
N PRO A 116 12.76 2.48 -6.41
CA PRO A 116 13.56 1.46 -7.09
C PRO A 116 14.43 0.64 -6.13
N GLN A 117 15.01 1.28 -5.12
CA GLN A 117 15.84 0.61 -4.11
C GLN A 117 15.02 -0.38 -3.29
N LEU A 118 13.83 0.03 -2.85
CA LEU A 118 12.87 -0.83 -2.17
C LEU A 118 12.46 -2.00 -3.05
N PHE A 119 12.07 -1.73 -4.30
CA PHE A 119 11.68 -2.78 -5.23
C PHE A 119 12.79 -3.82 -5.40
N MET A 120 14.04 -3.38 -5.64
CA MET A 120 15.19 -4.28 -5.73
C MET A 120 15.45 -5.08 -4.45
N ALA A 121 15.26 -4.48 -3.27
CA ALA A 121 15.44 -5.19 -2.01
C ALA A 121 14.38 -6.28 -1.80
N LEU A 122 13.14 -6.04 -2.25
CA LEU A 122 12.00 -6.93 -2.07
C LEU A 122 11.92 -8.05 -3.12
N THR A 123 12.49 -7.83 -4.31
CA THR A 123 12.47 -8.82 -5.40
C THR A 123 13.74 -9.66 -5.54
N LYS A 124 14.69 -9.54 -4.59
CA LYS A 124 15.89 -10.40 -4.54
C LYS A 124 15.58 -11.87 -4.31
#